data_AF-A0AA41L4Y0-F1
#
_entry.id   AF-A0AA41L4Y0-F1
#
_cell.length_a   1.000
_cell.length_b   1.000
_cell.length_c   1.000
_cell.angle_alpha   90.00
_cell.angle_beta   90.00
_cell.angle_gamma   90.00
#
_symmetry.space_group_name_H-M   'P 1'
#
loop_
_entity.id
_entity.type
_entity.pdbx_description
1 polymer ?
#
loop_
_entity_poly.entity_id
_entity_poly.type
_entity_poly.pdbx_seq_one_letter_code
_entity_poly.pdbx_strand_id
1 'polypeptide(L)'
;LPAPDKSAVVSRAYEAPQGEIEEALAQIWQDLLGLARIGRHDHFFEMGGHSLMAVQLVSRLRQVLDVEVALRDLFAQPTLAGLASVVSQA
;
A
#
# COMPACT_ATOMS: atom_id res chain seq x y z
N LEU A 1 35.70 11.11 12.01
CA LEU A 1 34.76 10.00 11.71
C LEU A 1 34.02 10.36 10.43
N PRO A 2 33.88 9.46 9.44
CA PRO A 2 33.06 9.76 8.27
C PRO A 2 31.57 9.78 8.67
N ALA A 3 30.81 10.68 8.05
CA ALA A 3 29.37 10.83 8.30
C ALA A 3 28.60 9.65 7.70
N PRO A 4 27.45 9.24 8.27
CA PRO A 4 26.64 8.18 7.71
C PRO A 4 26.12 8.59 6.33
N ASP A 5 26.50 7.83 5.33
CA ASP A 5 26.02 7.93 3.96
C ASP A 5 24.49 7.76 3.95
N LYS A 6 23.78 8.85 3.65
CA LYS A 6 22.31 8.89 3.52
C LYS A 6 21.79 8.06 2.33
N SER A 7 22.67 7.39 1.60
CA SER A 7 22.37 6.43 0.52
C SER A 7 21.93 5.05 1.01
N ALA A 8 21.91 4.81 2.33
CA ALA A 8 21.35 3.59 2.92
C ALA A 8 19.82 3.63 3.10
N VAL A 9 19.11 4.59 2.48
CA VAL A 9 17.67 4.40 2.24
C VAL A 9 17.59 3.45 1.06
N VAL A 10 17.30 2.18 1.33
CA VAL A 10 16.89 1.21 0.30
C VAL A 10 15.63 1.76 -0.34
N SER A 11 15.80 2.71 -1.26
CA SER A 11 14.74 3.19 -2.12
C SER A 11 14.53 2.04 -3.08
N ARG A 12 13.62 1.12 -2.75
CA ARG A 12 13.11 0.18 -3.75
C ARG A 12 12.79 1.01 -4.98
N ALA A 13 13.33 0.60 -6.13
CA ALA A 13 13.11 1.33 -7.37
C ALA A 13 11.58 1.44 -7.56
N TYR A 14 11.11 2.67 -7.74
CA TYR A 14 9.69 2.91 -7.98
C TYR A 14 9.25 2.13 -9.21
N GLU A 15 8.22 1.30 -9.03
CA GLU A 15 7.51 0.64 -10.11
C GLU A 15 6.03 1.00 -9.98
N ALA A 16 5.45 1.48 -11.07
CA ALA A 16 4.07 1.97 -11.06
C ALA A 16 3.07 0.84 -10.76
N PRO A 17 1.92 1.15 -10.12
CA PRO A 17 0.78 0.24 -10.03
C PRO A 17 0.39 -0.28 -11.42
N GLN A 18 -0.01 -1.56 -11.50
CA GLN A 18 -0.40 -2.22 -12.74
C GLN A 18 -1.84 -2.72 -12.68
N GLY A 19 -2.66 -2.23 -13.60
CA GLY A 19 -4.06 -2.65 -13.75
C GLY A 19 -5.00 -1.97 -12.75
N GLU A 20 -6.30 -2.15 -12.98
CA GLU A 20 -7.35 -1.38 -12.31
C GLU A 20 -7.34 -1.53 -10.78
N ILE A 21 -7.04 -2.72 -10.26
CA ILE A 21 -7.02 -3.00 -8.82
C ILE A 21 -5.83 -2.32 -8.14
N GLU A 22 -4.61 -2.46 -8.67
CA GLU A 22 -3.44 -1.81 -8.09
C GLU A 22 -3.57 -0.27 -8.17
N GLU A 23 -4.10 0.25 -9.28
CA GLU A 23 -4.33 1.69 -9.47
C GLU A 23 -5.36 2.25 -8.46
N ALA A 24 -6.50 1.57 -8.29
CA ALA A 24 -7.51 1.97 -7.31
C ALA A 24 -6.97 1.92 -5.88
N LEU A 25 -6.22 0.86 -5.53
CA LEU A 25 -5.54 0.74 -4.25
C LEU A 25 -4.53 1.86 -4.03
N ALA A 26 -3.73 2.17 -5.05
CA ALA A 26 -2.72 3.21 -4.97
C ALA A 26 -3.38 4.57 -4.71
N GLN A 27 -4.51 4.88 -5.35
CA GLN A 27 -5.24 6.12 -5.11
C GLN A 27 -5.73 6.20 -3.66
N ILE A 28 -6.31 5.12 -3.13
CA ILE A 28 -6.76 5.08 -1.74
C ILE A 28 -5.58 5.29 -0.79
N TRP A 29 -4.42 4.70 -1.08
CA TRP A 29 -3.22 4.84 -0.25
C TRP A 29 -2.65 6.26 -0.31
N GLN A 30 -2.62 6.88 -1.49
CA GLN A 30 -2.21 8.29 -1.65
C GLN A 30 -3.07 9.21 -0.78
N ASP A 31 -4.38 9.01 -0.81
CA ASP A 31 -5.33 9.80 -0.04
C ASP A 31 -5.18 9.59 1.49
N LEU A 32 -4.88 8.36 1.92
CA LEU A 32 -4.72 8.02 3.34
C LEU A 32 -3.36 8.47 3.90
N LEU A 33 -2.29 8.29 3.13
CA LEU A 33 -0.91 8.57 3.55
C LEU A 33 -0.47 10.00 3.23
N GLY A 34 -1.23 10.73 2.40
CA GLY A 34 -0.85 12.07 1.92
C GLY A 34 0.36 12.06 0.99
N LEU A 35 0.56 10.96 0.26
CA LEU A 35 1.71 10.77 -0.63
C LEU A 35 1.31 11.01 -2.09
N ALA A 36 2.20 11.63 -2.87
CA ALA A 36 1.95 11.92 -4.27
C ALA A 36 2.08 10.70 -5.20
N ARG A 37 2.84 9.68 -4.77
CA ARG A 37 3.09 8.46 -5.54
C ARG A 37 3.18 7.27 -4.60
N ILE A 38 2.63 6.16 -5.06
CA ILE A 38 2.72 4.84 -4.43
C ILE A 38 3.16 3.89 -5.53
N GLY A 39 4.27 3.19 -5.29
CA GLY A 39 4.76 2.11 -6.13
C GLY A 39 4.16 0.77 -5.71
N ARG A 40 4.12 -0.18 -6.65
CA ARG A 40 3.51 -1.48 -6.43
C ARG A 40 4.20 -2.33 -5.35
N HIS A 41 5.48 -2.07 -5.11
CA HIS A 41 6.29 -2.76 -4.11
C HIS A 41 6.42 -1.99 -2.79
N ASP A 42 5.74 -0.86 -2.69
CA ASP A 42 5.74 -0.07 -1.47
C ASP A 42 4.91 -0.76 -0.39
N HIS A 43 5.42 -0.69 0.83
CA HIS A 43 4.86 -1.37 1.99
C HIS A 43 4.06 -0.38 2.82
N PHE A 44 2.77 -0.67 3.06
CA PHE A 44 1.83 0.24 3.72
C PHE A 44 2.38 0.81 5.04
N PHE A 45 2.89 -0.08 5.89
CA PHE A 45 3.40 0.29 7.22
C PHE A 45 4.76 0.99 7.19
N GLU A 46 5.58 0.76 6.16
CA GLU A 46 6.88 1.46 6.02
C GLU A 46 6.67 2.90 5.52
N MET A 47 5.57 3.14 4.80
CA MET A 47 5.15 4.47 4.35
C MET A 47 4.43 5.30 5.42
N GLY A 48 4.33 4.81 6.65
CA GLY A 48 3.64 5.50 7.75
C GLY A 48 2.19 5.08 7.97
N GLY A 49 1.72 4.04 7.26
CA GLY A 49 0.42 3.43 7.52
C GLY A 49 0.35 2.81 8.92
N HIS A 50 -0.78 2.98 9.60
CA HIS A 50 -1.02 2.46 10.95
C HIS A 50 -2.42 1.87 11.10
N SER A 51 -2.72 1.31 12.28
CA SER A 51 -3.93 0.50 12.51
C SER A 51 -5.24 1.22 12.15
N LEU A 52 -5.39 2.50 12.49
CA LEU A 52 -6.58 3.26 12.09
C LEU A 52 -6.69 3.46 10.57
N MET A 53 -5.58 3.77 9.88
CA MET A 53 -5.58 3.88 8.42
C MET A 53 -5.87 2.53 7.76
N ALA A 54 -5.39 1.43 8.34
CA ALA A 54 -5.68 0.09 7.84
C ALA A 54 -7.19 -0.25 7.94
N VAL A 55 -7.84 0.12 9.05
CA VAL A 55 -9.30 -0.01 9.18
C VAL A 55 -10.03 0.87 8.16
N GLN A 56 -9.58 2.10 7.94
CA GLN A 56 -10.13 3.00 6.91
C GLN A 56 -9.94 2.45 5.49
N LEU A 57 -8.78 1.85 5.20
CA LEU A 57 -8.47 1.21 3.93
C LEU A 57 -9.47 0.08 3.64
N VAL A 58 -9.63 -0.86 4.58
CA VAL A 58 -10.59 -1.97 4.44
C VAL A 58 -12.01 -1.45 4.22
N SER A 59 -12.43 -0.43 4.98
CA SER A 59 -13.74 0.19 4.79
C SER A 59 -13.91 0.80 3.41
N ARG A 60 -12.88 1.47 2.86
CA ARG A 60 -12.94 2.09 1.53
C ARG A 60 -12.96 1.04 0.42
N LEU A 61 -12.19 -0.04 0.55
CA LEU A 61 -12.18 -1.13 -0.43
C LEU A 61 -13.56 -1.75 -0.59
N ARG A 62 -14.27 -1.97 0.52
CA ARG A 62 -15.65 -2.45 0.48
C ARG A 62 -16.60 -1.46 -0.21
N GLN A 63 -16.40 -0.16 -0.04
CA GLN A 63 -17.29 0.84 -0.66
C GLN A 63 -16.99 1.07 -2.15
N VAL A 64 -15.73 0.99 -2.56
CA VAL A 64 -15.29 1.34 -3.92
C VAL A 64 -15.26 0.12 -4.84
N LEU A 65 -14.83 -1.03 -4.33
CA LEU A 65 -14.62 -2.25 -5.11
C LEU A 65 -15.63 -3.36 -4.78
N ASP A 66 -16.50 -3.16 -3.79
CA ASP A 66 -17.43 -4.19 -3.27
C ASP A 66 -16.71 -5.46 -2.77
N VAL A 67 -15.46 -5.33 -2.34
CA VAL A 67 -14.62 -6.44 -1.85
C VAL A 67 -14.41 -6.33 -0.33
N GLU A 68 -14.60 -7.45 0.37
CA GLU A 68 -14.25 -7.58 1.78
C GLU A 68 -12.83 -8.14 1.96
N VAL A 69 -11.92 -7.29 2.43
CA VAL A 69 -10.55 -7.68 2.77
C VAL A 69 -10.41 -7.76 4.29
N ALA A 70 -9.89 -8.87 4.82
CA ALA A 70 -9.65 -8.94 6.25
C ALA A 70 -8.37 -8.18 6.61
N LEU A 71 -8.35 -7.54 7.79
CA LEU A 71 -7.17 -6.80 8.25
C LEU A 71 -5.91 -7.68 8.32
N ARG A 72 -6.08 -8.97 8.64
CA ARG A 72 -5.00 -9.96 8.64
C ARG A 72 -4.32 -10.08 7.26
N ASP A 73 -5.07 -9.89 6.18
CA ASP A 73 -4.58 -10.07 4.81
C ASP A 73 -3.68 -8.87 4.44
N LEU A 74 -3.99 -7.67 4.93
CA LEU A 74 -3.09 -6.51 4.84
C LEU A 74 -1.78 -6.75 5.62
N PHE A 75 -1.83 -7.36 6.80
CA PHE A 75 -0.63 -7.70 7.56
C PHE A 75 0.20 -8.81 6.89
N ALA A 76 -0.46 -9.78 6.25
CA ALA A 76 0.20 -10.87 5.53
C ALA A 76 0.79 -10.42 4.19
N GLN A 77 0.11 -9.52 3.48
CA GLN A 77 0.51 -8.98 2.18
C GLN A 77 0.51 -7.44 2.22
N PRO A 78 1.48 -6.84 2.92
CA PRO A 78 1.50 -5.40 3.21
C PRO A 78 2.01 -4.53 2.05
N THR A 79 2.34 -5.13 0.91
CA THR A 79 2.69 -4.39 -0.31
C THR A 79 1.45 -4.10 -1.15
N LEU A 80 1.47 -3.03 -1.94
CA LEU A 80 0.36 -2.69 -2.82
C LEU A 80 -0.02 -3.87 -3.74
N ALA A 81 0.97 -4.46 -4.44
CA ALA A 81 0.75 -5.59 -5.33
C ALA A 81 0.29 -6.86 -4.58
N GLY A 82 0.78 -7.09 -3.36
CA GLY A 82 0.35 -8.23 -2.55
C GLY A 82 -1.11 -8.10 -2.14
N LEU A 83 -1.51 -6.93 -1.65
CA LEU A 83 -2.90 -6.65 -1.30
C LEU A 83 -3.81 -6.70 -2.53
N ALA A 84 -3.37 -6.19 -3.67
CA ALA A 84 -4.11 -6.26 -4.93
C ALA A 84 -4.37 -7.72 -5.36
N SER A 85 -3.38 -8.61 -5.17
CA SER A 85 -3.55 -10.05 -5.41
C SER A 85 -4.63 -10.66 -4.52
N VAL A 86 -4.70 -10.28 -3.24
CA VAL A 86 -5.78 -10.71 -2.34
C VAL A 86 -7.14 -10.23 -2.84
N VAL A 87 -7.24 -8.94 -3.20
CA VAL A 87 -8.48 -8.34 -3.69
C VAL A 87 -8.95 -9.00 -4.99
N SER A 88 -8.03 -9.37 -5.88
CA SER A 88 -8.37 -10.03 -7.15
C SER A 88 -8.88 -11.47 -7.00
N GLN A 89 -8.68 -12.09 -5.83
CA GLN A 89 -9.05 -13.47 -5.54
C GLN A 89 -10.28 -13.57 -4.61
N ALA A 90 -10.77 -12.45 -4.09
CA ALA A 90 -11.93 -12.36 -3.21
C ALA A 90 -13.22 -12.20 -4.04
#